data_AF-A0A3D6B2T1-F1
#
_entry.id   AF-A0A3D6B2T1-F1
#
_cell.length_a   1.000
_cell.length_b   1.000
_cell.length_c   1.000
_cell.angle_alpha   90.00
_cell.angle_beta   90.00
_cell.angle_gamma   90.00
#
_symmetry.space_group_name_H-M   'P 1'
#
loop_
_entity.id
_entity.type
_entity.pdbx_description
1 polymer ?
#
loop_
_entity_poly.entity_id
_entity_poly.type
_entity_poly.pdbx_seq_one_letter_code
_entity_poly.pdbx_strand_id
1 'polypeptide(L)' 'PGELSAREKEILVKVAQGKLNKEIADELNLSVYTVMTHRKNITKKTGIRTVAGLVVYAMLNNLLDAPSTK' A
#
# COMPACT_ATOMS: atom_id res chain seq x y z
N PRO A 1 13.70 2.40 12.28
CA PRO A 1 12.65 1.78 11.43
C PRO A 1 11.26 2.16 11.97
N GLY A 2 10.67 3.20 11.37
CA GLY A 2 9.41 3.78 11.86
C GLY A 2 8.19 3.12 11.23
N GLU A 3 7.09 3.12 11.97
CA GLU A 3 5.80 2.62 11.53
C GLU A 3 5.33 3.31 10.23
N LEU A 4 4.54 2.59 9.43
CA LEU A 4 3.87 3.18 8.28
C LEU A 4 2.84 4.20 8.76
N SER A 5 2.80 5.36 8.13
CA SER A 5 1.73 6.34 8.35
C SER A 5 0.39 5.79 7.88
N ALA A 6 -0.72 6.39 8.34
CA ALA A 6 -2.07 5.98 7.92
C ALA A 6 -2.22 5.96 6.38
N ARG A 7 -1.71 6.98 5.68
CA ARG A 7 -1.74 7.02 4.21
C ARG A 7 -0.89 5.95 3.54
N GLU A 8 0.27 5.65 4.12
CA GLU A 8 1.11 4.57 3.62
C GLU A 8 0.46 3.20 3.82
N LYS A 9 -0.23 2.99 4.95
CA LYS A 9 -1.03 1.78 5.22
C LYS A 9 -2.18 1.65 4.21
N GLU A 10 -2.95 2.71 3.97
CA GLU A 10 -4.03 2.69 2.97
C GLU A 10 -3.52 2.34 1.56
N ILE A 11 -2.43 2.95 1.11
CA ILE A 11 -1.84 2.66 -0.20
C ILE A 11 -1.34 1.22 -0.25
N LEU A 12 -0.69 0.74 0.82
CA LEU A 12 -0.21 -0.63 0.92
C LEU A 12 -1.35 -1.65 0.80
N VAL A 13 -2.48 -1.41 1.48
CA VAL A 13 -3.66 -2.28 1.42
C VAL A 13 -4.22 -2.35 0.00
N LYS A 14 -4.37 -1.21 -0.68
CA LYS A 14 -4.87 -1.21 -2.07
C LYS A 14 -3.90 -1.87 -3.05
N VAL A 15 -2.58 -1.69 -2.86
CA VAL A 15 -1.56 -2.43 -3.63
C VAL A 15 -1.68 -3.93 -3.37
N ALA A 16 -1.92 -4.35 -2.13
CA ALA A 16 -2.07 -5.74 -1.77
C ALA A 16 -3.38 -6.36 -2.31
N GLN A 17 -4.42 -5.56 -2.49
CA GLN A 17 -5.65 -5.93 -3.20
C GLN A 17 -5.46 -6.04 -4.73
N GLY A 18 -4.27 -5.76 -5.26
CA GLY A 18 -3.98 -5.85 -6.69
C GLY A 18 -4.36 -4.61 -7.50
N LYS A 19 -4.73 -3.49 -6.86
CA LYS A 19 -5.09 -2.26 -7.57
C LYS A 19 -3.88 -1.60 -8.23
N LEU A 20 -4.10 -1.02 -9.41
CA LEU A 20 -3.09 -0.27 -10.14
C LEU A 20 -2.82 1.09 -9.47
N ASN A 21 -1.60 1.62 -9.62
CA ASN A 21 -1.26 2.95 -9.07
C ASN A 21 -2.23 4.06 -9.51
N LYS A 22 -2.80 3.94 -10.72
CA LYS A 22 -3.78 4.87 -11.26
C LYS A 22 -5.13 4.76 -10.55
N GLU A 23 -5.59 3.54 -10.25
CA GLU A 23 -6.83 3.31 -9.51
C GLU A 23 -6.70 3.76 -8.05
N ILE A 24 -5.55 3.46 -7.43
CA ILE A 24 -5.24 3.92 -6.07
C ILE A 24 -5.22 5.45 -6.01
N ALA A 25 -4.62 6.09 -7.01
CA ALA A 25 -4.59 7.55 -7.14
C ALA A 25 -6.01 8.13 -7.24
N ASP A 26 -6.84 7.56 -8.12
CA ASP A 26 -8.22 7.99 -8.31
C ASP A 26 -9.05 7.85 -7.03
N GLU A 27 -9.02 6.67 -6.39
CA GLU A 27 -9.79 6.41 -5.18
C GLU A 27 -9.33 7.22 -3.96
N LEU A 28 -8.05 7.60 -3.89
CA LEU A 28 -7.51 8.40 -2.79
C LEU A 28 -7.50 9.90 -3.11
N ASN A 29 -8.00 10.32 -4.28
CA ASN A 29 -7.89 11.69 -4.77
C ASN A 29 -6.44 12.22 -4.74
N LEU A 30 -5.49 11.37 -5.14
CA LEU A 30 -4.06 11.67 -5.19
C LEU A 30 -3.55 11.59 -6.63
N SER A 31 -2.45 12.28 -6.93
CA SER A 31 -1.74 12.07 -8.19
C SER A 31 -1.02 10.72 -8.18
N VAL A 32 -0.91 10.07 -9.35
CA VAL A 32 -0.14 8.82 -9.53
C VAL A 32 1.30 8.98 -9.04
N TYR A 33 1.90 10.14 -9.26
CA TYR A 33 3.24 10.48 -8.76
C TYR A 33 3.33 10.46 -7.22
N THR A 34 2.29 10.96 -6.55
CA THR A 34 2.18 10.95 -5.08
C THR A 34 2.09 9.52 -4.57
N VAL A 35 1.27 8.66 -5.21
CA VAL A 35 1.19 7.23 -4.89
C VAL A 35 2.54 6.53 -5.06
N MET A 36 3.26 6.80 -6.15
CA MET A 36 4.61 6.27 -6.36
C MET A 36 5.60 6.71 -5.28
N THR A 37 5.52 7.97 -4.86
CA THR A 37 6.35 8.52 -3.78
C THR A 37 6.08 7.81 -2.45
N HIS A 38 4.80 7.63 -2.10
CA HIS A 38 4.41 6.86 -0.92
C HIS A 38 4.90 5.40 -1.01
N ARG A 39 4.77 4.73 -2.15
CA ARG A 39 5.29 3.37 -2.36
C ARG A 39 6.80 3.30 -2.13
N LYS A 40 7.57 4.28 -2.62
CA LYS A 40 9.02 4.35 -2.34
C LYS A 40 9.29 4.48 -0.84
N ASN A 41 8.54 5.31 -0.13
CA ASN A 41 8.70 5.48 1.32
C ASN A 41 8.32 4.20 2.09
N ILE A 42 7.24 3.52 1.70
CA ILE A 42 6.85 2.21 2.24
C ILE A 42 7.97 1.20 2.05
N THR A 43 8.52 1.09 0.84
CA THR A 43 9.65 0.20 0.54
C THR A 43 10.89 0.56 1.35
N LYS A 44 11.18 1.85 1.54
CA LYS A 44 12.31 2.31 2.36
C LYS A 44 12.13 1.98 3.85
N LYS A 45 10.89 2.05 4.36
CA LYS A 45 10.56 1.75 5.76
C LYS A 45 10.51 0.25 6.04
N THR A 46 9.93 -0.53 5.14
CA THR A 46 9.73 -1.99 5.27
C THR A 46 10.92 -2.80 4.77
N GLY A 47 11.76 -2.22 3.90
CA GLY A 47 12.82 -2.94 3.18
C GLY A 47 12.31 -3.75 1.99
N ILE A 48 11.00 -3.73 1.70
CA ILE A 48 10.38 -4.63 0.74
C ILE A 48 10.16 -3.95 -0.60
N ARG A 49 10.74 -4.54 -1.65
CA ARG A 49 10.67 -4.03 -3.04
C ARG A 49 9.61 -4.72 -3.90
N THR A 50 9.14 -5.90 -3.50
CA THR A 50 8.21 -6.72 -4.28
C THR A 50 6.77 -6.53 -3.82
N VAL A 51 5.83 -6.56 -4.76
CA VAL A 51 4.39 -6.49 -4.44
C VAL A 51 3.99 -7.66 -3.54
N ALA A 52 4.46 -8.88 -3.84
CA ALA A 52 4.20 -10.05 -3.01
C ALA A 52 4.71 -9.87 -1.57
N GLY A 53 5.90 -9.31 -1.38
CA GLY A 53 6.40 -9.01 -0.03
C GLY A 53 5.55 -7.96 0.68
N LEU A 54 5.06 -6.94 -0.04
CA LEU A 54 4.20 -5.91 0.52
C LEU A 54 2.84 -6.49 0.94
N VAL A 55 2.30 -7.45 0.19
CA VAL A 55 1.10 -8.23 0.55
C VAL A 55 1.34 -9.01 1.84
N VAL A 56 2.44 -9.77 1.92
CA VAL A 56 2.79 -10.53 3.13
C VAL A 56 2.97 -9.59 4.33
N TYR A 57 3.63 -8.45 4.14
CA TYR A 57 3.77 -7.46 5.20
C TYR A 57 2.41 -6.92 5.66
N ALA A 58 1.49 -6.63 4.72
CA ALA A 58 0.14 -6.20 5.06
C ALA A 58 -0.63 -7.28 5.86
N MET A 59 -0.48 -8.56 5.50
CA MET A 59 -1.05 -9.68 6.26
C MET A 59 -0.48 -9.76 7.67
N LEU A 60 0.85 -9.74 7.81
CA LEU A 60 1.54 -9.86 9.11
C LEU A 60 1.18 -8.72 10.06
N ASN A 61 0.92 -7.52 9.52
CA ASN A 61 0.53 -6.36 10.31
C ASN A 61 -0.99 -6.23 10.49
N ASN A 62 -1.77 -7.26 10.12
CA ASN A 62 -3.25 -7.24 10.16
C ASN A 62 -3.85 -5.99 9.49
N LEU A 63 -3.21 -5.51 8.42
CA LEU A 63 -3.67 -4.35 7.64
C LEU A 63 -4.69 -4.75 6.58
N LEU A 64 -4.73 -6.03 6.21
CA LEU A 64 -5.73 -6.57 5.30
C LEU A 64 -6.96 -6.96 6.12
N ASP A 65 -7.88 -6.03 6.26
CA ASP A 65 -9.27 -6.41 6.55
C ASP A 65 -9.79 -7.16 5.33
N ALA A 66 -10.32 -8.37 5.56
CA ALA A 66 -10.72 -9.29 4.51
C ALA A 66 -11.55 -8.57 3.44
N PRO A 67 -11.38 -8.91 2.15
CA PRO A 67 -12.15 -8.27 1.10
C PRO A 67 -13.64 -8.45 1.42
N SER A 68 -14.30 -7.35 1.75
CA SER A 68 -15.74 -7.22 1.59
C SER A 68 -15.99 -7.35 0.10
N THR A 69 -16.07 -8.60 -0.36
CA THR A 69 -16.62 -8.95 -1.65
C THR A 69 -18.04 -8.38 -1.64
N LYS A 70 -18.32 -7.53 -2.61
CA LYS A 70 -19.67 -7.06 -2.90
C LYS A 70 -19.96 -7.43 -4.34
#